data_AF-A0A1U7ZY43-F1
#
_entry.id   AF-A0A1U7ZY43-F1
#
_cell.length_a   1.000
_cell.length_b   1.000
_cell.length_c   1.000
_cell.angle_alpha   90.00
_cell.angle_beta   90.00
_cell.angle_gamma   90.00
#
_symmetry.space_group_name_H-M   'P 1'
#
loop_
_entity.id
_entity.type
_entity.pdbx_description
1 polymer ?
#
loop_
_entity_poly.entity_id
_entity_poly.type
_entity_poly.pdbx_seq_one_letter_code
_entity_poly.pdbx_strand_id
1 'polypeptide(L)'
;MNFRVAKLKGFRRVFAHAAPIFFERGIANPETGEISSLSVEPREDETLIITVFEIKPSEIPSFIEREHEFRFLAVIPETLDGIPFTSPAVLCARYSDEEYFQVRCKGSKEIYFKQYGRYNIHKIWRDDILPCRVYLRHCVLAAKNCGDVAYNNFLDHTFLGDRKTTIREYLATRGSGIMEEEPPEPLKARYGG
;
A
#
# COMPACT_ATOMS: atom_id res chain seq x y z
N MET A 1 10.40 -18.07 4.70
CA MET A 1 9.45 -17.60 3.69
C MET A 1 10.24 -17.41 2.40
N ASN A 2 9.79 -17.95 1.26
CA ASN A 2 10.52 -17.82 0.01
C ASN A 2 10.14 -16.49 -0.66
N PHE A 3 10.74 -15.40 -0.19
CA PHE A 3 10.58 -14.09 -0.80
C PHE A 3 11.26 -14.08 -2.17
N ARG A 4 10.49 -13.77 -3.21
CA ARG A 4 10.99 -13.62 -4.59
C ARG A 4 10.48 -12.34 -5.22
N VAL A 5 11.30 -11.71 -6.06
CA VAL A 5 10.92 -10.55 -6.86
C VAL A 5 10.24 -11.02 -8.14
N ALA A 6 9.15 -10.38 -8.52
CA ALA A 6 8.33 -10.72 -9.68
C ALA A 6 7.77 -9.47 -10.38
N LYS A 7 7.26 -9.64 -11.60
CA LYS A 7 6.50 -8.64 -12.35
C LYS A 7 5.00 -8.91 -12.22
N LEU A 8 4.22 -7.85 -12.11
CA LEU A 8 2.77 -7.91 -12.18
C LEU A 8 2.28 -6.82 -13.14
N LYS A 9 1.66 -7.24 -14.23
CA LYS A 9 1.10 -6.34 -15.26
C LYS A 9 -0.35 -6.00 -14.94
N GLY A 10 -0.83 -4.88 -15.48
CA GLY A 10 -2.24 -4.51 -15.43
C GLY A 10 -2.67 -3.84 -14.12
N PHE A 11 -1.71 -3.39 -13.31
CA PHE A 11 -1.96 -2.75 -12.02
C PHE A 11 -0.97 -1.61 -11.79
N ARG A 12 -1.38 -0.64 -10.99
CA ARG A 12 -0.51 0.43 -10.47
C ARG A 12 -0.60 0.60 -8.97
N ARG A 13 0.44 1.17 -8.37
CA ARG A 13 0.49 1.53 -6.94
C ARG A 13 0.11 2.99 -6.75
N VAL A 14 -0.76 3.26 -5.77
CA VAL A 14 -1.23 4.62 -5.47
C VAL A 14 -1.31 4.85 -3.96
N PHE A 15 -0.75 5.97 -3.50
CA PHE A 15 -0.91 6.49 -2.15
C PHE A 15 -2.24 7.23 -2.01
N ALA A 16 -3.32 6.45 -1.92
CA ALA A 16 -4.70 6.92 -1.92
C ALA A 16 -5.53 6.36 -0.75
N HIS A 17 -4.92 5.58 0.14
CA HIS A 17 -5.64 4.89 1.22
C HIS A 17 -5.48 5.62 2.54
N ALA A 18 -6.55 6.26 3.05
CA ALA A 18 -6.55 6.82 4.40
C ALA A 18 -6.55 5.70 5.45
N ALA A 19 -5.39 5.44 6.05
CA ALA A 19 -5.18 4.26 6.89
C ALA A 19 -5.40 4.58 8.40
N PRO A 20 -6.45 4.04 9.04
CA PRO A 20 -6.72 4.17 10.48
C PRO A 20 -5.51 3.87 11.36
N ILE A 21 -4.74 2.85 11.00
CA ILE A 21 -3.56 2.41 11.77
C ILE A 21 -2.48 3.49 11.90
N PHE A 22 -2.42 4.47 11.00
CA PHE A 22 -1.47 5.58 11.12
C PHE A 22 -1.89 6.59 12.18
N PHE A 23 -3.19 6.78 12.39
CA PHE A 23 -3.73 7.59 13.48
C PHE A 23 -3.53 6.88 14.82
N GLU A 24 -3.77 5.57 14.88
CA GLU A 24 -3.50 4.74 16.06
C GLU A 24 -2.05 4.82 16.52
N ARG A 25 -1.13 4.85 15.55
CA ARG A 25 0.32 4.87 15.80
C ARG A 25 0.88 6.28 15.99
N GLY A 26 0.06 7.32 15.85
CA GLY A 26 0.51 8.71 15.97
C GLY A 26 1.50 9.15 14.88
N ILE A 27 1.42 8.55 13.68
CA ILE A 27 2.29 8.88 12.53
C ILE A 27 1.54 9.51 11.36
N ALA A 28 0.21 9.60 11.44
CA ALA A 28 -0.60 10.39 10.52
C ALA A 28 -0.42 11.88 10.82
N ASN A 29 -0.32 12.72 9.79
CA ASN A 29 -0.39 14.18 9.91
C ASN A 29 -1.65 14.72 9.22
N PRO A 30 -2.76 14.92 9.96
CA PRO A 30 -4.02 15.40 9.38
C PRO A 30 -3.96 16.85 8.90
N GLU A 31 -3.09 17.68 9.48
CA GLU A 31 -2.96 19.09 9.12
C GLU A 31 -2.36 19.27 7.73
N THR A 32 -1.35 18.44 7.38
CA THR A 32 -0.71 18.45 6.06
C THR A 32 -1.37 17.51 5.06
N GLY A 33 -2.20 16.59 5.53
CA GLY A 33 -2.82 15.52 4.74
C GLY A 33 -1.91 14.31 4.49
N GLU A 34 -0.74 14.23 5.13
CA GLU A 34 0.21 13.10 5.04
C GLU A 34 -0.27 11.91 5.87
N ILE A 35 -1.36 11.30 5.41
CA ILE A 35 -2.10 10.24 6.12
C ILE A 35 -2.28 8.97 5.30
N SER A 36 -1.85 8.98 4.04
CA SER A 36 -2.13 7.87 3.12
C SER A 36 -1.12 6.74 3.25
N SER A 37 -1.63 5.52 3.16
CA SER A 37 -0.87 4.31 2.86
C SER A 37 -1.04 3.94 1.39
N LEU A 38 -0.37 2.86 0.99
CA LEU A 38 -0.30 2.40 -0.38
C LEU A 38 -1.45 1.42 -0.67
N SER A 39 -1.97 1.49 -1.88
CA SER A 39 -2.96 0.56 -2.41
C SER A 39 -2.64 0.22 -3.86
N VAL A 40 -3.28 -0.82 -4.38
CA VAL A 40 -3.14 -1.24 -5.78
C VAL A 40 -4.50 -1.17 -6.47
N GLU A 41 -4.52 -0.67 -7.71
CA GLU A 41 -5.70 -0.61 -8.56
C GLU A 41 -5.42 -1.05 -10.00
N PRO A 42 -6.43 -1.55 -10.75
CA PRO A 42 -6.27 -1.96 -12.14
C PRO A 42 -5.82 -0.80 -13.03
N ARG A 43 -4.84 -1.06 -13.90
CA ARG A 43 -4.33 -0.12 -14.91
C ARG A 43 -3.55 -0.90 -15.97
N GLU A 44 -4.15 -1.12 -17.15
CA GLU A 44 -3.67 -2.08 -18.17
C GLU A 44 -2.26 -1.80 -18.72
N ASP A 45 -1.88 -0.53 -18.82
CA ASP A 45 -0.60 -0.05 -19.35
C ASP A 45 0.53 -0.01 -18.30
N GLU A 46 0.26 -0.45 -17.06
CA GLU A 46 1.22 -0.38 -15.96
C GLU A 46 1.79 -1.75 -15.58
N THR A 47 3.02 -1.73 -15.09
CA THR A 47 3.72 -2.93 -14.58
C THR A 47 4.41 -2.62 -13.26
N LEU A 48 4.16 -3.48 -12.28
CA LEU A 48 4.75 -3.41 -10.95
C LEU A 48 5.82 -4.47 -10.78
N ILE A 49 6.92 -4.08 -10.14
CA ILE A 49 7.85 -5.00 -9.50
C ILE A 49 7.36 -5.23 -8.08
N ILE A 50 7.07 -6.48 -7.76
CA ILE A 50 6.47 -6.92 -6.49
C ILE A 50 7.34 -7.98 -5.82
N THR A 51 7.09 -8.21 -4.55
CA THR A 51 7.56 -9.40 -3.85
C THR A 51 6.42 -10.41 -3.73
N VAL A 52 6.73 -11.68 -3.99
CA VAL A 52 5.81 -12.81 -3.80
C VAL A 52 6.42 -13.71 -2.74
N PHE A 53 5.59 -14.16 -1.80
CA PHE A 53 5.97 -15.05 -0.71
C PHE A 53 4.81 -15.99 -0.37
N GLU A 54 5.13 -17.14 0.19
CA GLU A 54 4.15 -18.09 0.70
C GLU A 54 3.90 -17.90 2.20
N ILE A 55 2.65 -18.13 2.59
CA ILE A 55 2.22 -18.30 3.98
C ILE A 55 1.73 -19.73 4.18
N LYS A 56 1.82 -20.23 5.41
CA LYS A 56 1.25 -21.54 5.75
C LYS A 56 -0.28 -21.46 5.70
N PRO A 57 -0.98 -22.56 5.38
CA PRO A 57 -2.45 -22.59 5.44
C PRO A 57 -3.02 -22.16 6.80
N SER A 58 -2.31 -22.47 7.90
CA SER A 58 -2.68 -22.07 9.26
C SER A 58 -2.60 -20.54 9.51
N GLU A 59 -1.86 -19.80 8.67
CA GLU A 59 -1.68 -18.35 8.79
C GLU A 59 -2.72 -17.55 7.97
N ILE A 60 -3.49 -18.23 7.11
CA ILE A 60 -4.48 -17.58 6.23
C ILE A 60 -5.53 -16.77 7.03
N PRO A 61 -6.13 -17.28 8.13
CA PRO A 61 -7.11 -16.50 8.89
C PRO A 61 -6.53 -15.19 9.42
N SER A 62 -5.33 -15.24 10.01
CA SER A 62 -4.63 -14.05 10.54
C SER A 62 -4.22 -13.08 9.45
N PHE A 63 -3.87 -13.57 8.25
CA PHE A 63 -3.61 -12.72 7.09
C PHE A 63 -4.88 -11.97 6.66
N ILE A 64 -6.02 -12.66 6.55
CA ILE A 64 -7.31 -12.08 6.16
C ILE A 64 -7.78 -11.02 7.17
N GLU A 65 -7.56 -11.26 8.47
CA GLU A 65 -7.88 -10.32 9.54
C GLU A 65 -6.97 -9.08 9.51
N ARG A 66 -5.67 -9.27 9.28
CA ARG A 66 -4.72 -8.16 9.20
C ARG A 66 -5.00 -7.27 7.98
N GLU A 67 -5.20 -7.87 6.81
CA GLU A 67 -5.42 -7.17 5.54
C GLU A 67 -6.90 -6.83 5.32
N HIS A 68 -7.67 -6.65 6.40
CA HIS A 68 -9.13 -6.57 6.31
C HIS A 68 -9.66 -5.37 5.51
N GLU A 69 -8.81 -4.39 5.25
CA GLU A 69 -9.10 -3.16 4.51
C GLU A 69 -9.14 -3.41 3.00
N PHE A 70 -8.56 -4.51 2.54
CA PHE A 70 -8.30 -4.77 1.12
C PHE A 70 -9.18 -5.84 0.50
N ARG A 71 -9.33 -5.72 -0.82
CA ARG A 71 -9.90 -6.74 -1.70
C ARG A 71 -8.83 -7.74 -2.05
N PHE A 72 -9.13 -9.03 -1.93
CA PHE A 72 -8.24 -10.09 -2.39
C PHE A 72 -8.55 -10.44 -3.84
N LEU A 73 -7.54 -10.32 -4.70
CA LEU A 73 -7.61 -10.72 -6.10
C LEU A 73 -6.65 -11.88 -6.35
N ALA A 74 -7.10 -12.90 -7.08
CA ALA A 74 -6.20 -13.90 -7.64
C ALA A 74 -5.51 -13.30 -8.88
N VAL A 75 -4.18 -13.31 -8.90
CA VAL A 75 -3.36 -12.78 -10.00
C VAL A 75 -2.30 -13.81 -10.40
N ILE A 76 -1.76 -13.70 -11.62
CA ILE A 76 -0.66 -14.52 -12.10
C ILE A 76 0.55 -13.61 -12.31
N PRO A 77 1.48 -13.52 -11.34
CA PRO A 77 2.74 -12.81 -11.54
C PRO A 77 3.62 -13.51 -12.58
N GLU A 78 4.60 -12.78 -13.09
CA GLU A 78 5.66 -13.29 -13.96
C GLU A 78 7.02 -13.18 -13.26
N THR A 79 7.97 -14.03 -13.62
CA THR A 79 9.38 -13.80 -13.28
C THR A 79 9.86 -12.48 -13.90
N LEU A 80 11.03 -11.99 -13.47
CA LEU A 80 11.63 -10.81 -14.12
C LEU A 80 11.90 -11.02 -15.62
N ASP A 81 12.10 -12.27 -16.05
CA ASP A 81 12.28 -12.64 -17.46
C ASP A 81 10.95 -12.83 -18.22
N GLY A 82 9.81 -12.57 -17.57
CA GLY A 82 8.48 -12.62 -18.19
C GLY A 82 7.85 -14.01 -18.25
N ILE A 83 8.34 -14.98 -17.47
CA ILE A 83 7.75 -16.32 -17.41
C ILE A 83 6.61 -16.32 -16.38
N PRO A 84 5.35 -16.60 -16.77
CA PRO A 84 4.23 -16.65 -15.83
C PRO A 84 4.41 -17.71 -14.75
N PHE A 85 3.95 -17.41 -13.54
CA PHE A 85 3.91 -18.41 -12.47
C PHE A 85 2.88 -19.49 -12.77
N THR A 86 3.17 -20.71 -12.32
CA THR A 86 2.28 -21.87 -12.51
C THR A 86 1.08 -21.85 -11.55
N SER A 87 1.16 -21.11 -10.46
CA SER A 87 0.12 -20.99 -9.44
C SER A 87 -0.27 -19.53 -9.24
N PRO A 88 -1.57 -19.21 -9.07
CA PRO A 88 -2.01 -17.87 -8.74
C PRO A 88 -1.43 -17.39 -7.40
N ALA A 89 -1.24 -16.08 -7.29
CA ALA A 89 -0.95 -15.38 -6.04
C ALA A 89 -2.15 -14.54 -5.62
N VAL A 90 -2.20 -14.16 -4.34
CA VAL A 90 -3.21 -13.24 -3.80
C VAL A 90 -2.63 -11.82 -3.75
N LEU A 91 -3.32 -10.88 -4.39
CA LEU A 91 -3.03 -9.45 -4.35
C LEU A 91 -4.04 -8.73 -3.44
N CYS A 92 -3.54 -7.86 -2.56
CA CYS A 92 -4.35 -6.90 -1.82
C CYS A 92 -4.58 -5.64 -2.69
N ALA A 93 -5.77 -5.51 -3.26
CA ALA A 93 -6.20 -4.37 -4.06
C ALA A 93 -7.18 -3.47 -3.29
N ARG A 94 -7.38 -2.25 -3.77
CA ARG A 94 -8.38 -1.35 -3.20
C ARG A 94 -9.82 -1.82 -3.47
N TYR A 95 -10.73 -1.41 -2.61
CA TYR A 95 -12.15 -1.31 -2.92
C TYR A 95 -12.48 0.10 -3.45
N SER A 96 -13.72 0.33 -3.85
CA SER A 96 -14.39 1.63 -3.64
C SER A 96 -14.96 1.71 -2.21
N ASP A 97 -15.27 2.91 -1.73
CA ASP A 97 -15.90 3.09 -0.42
C ASP A 97 -17.23 2.32 -0.30
N GLU A 98 -18.05 2.34 -1.35
CA GLU A 98 -19.32 1.62 -1.39
C GLU A 98 -19.10 0.11 -1.30
N GLU A 99 -18.18 -0.43 -2.09
CA GLU A 99 -17.90 -1.87 -2.05
C GLU A 99 -17.31 -2.29 -0.70
N TYR A 100 -16.44 -1.46 -0.10
CA TYR A 100 -15.93 -1.73 1.25
C TYR A 100 -17.07 -1.78 2.28
N PHE A 101 -17.98 -0.81 2.21
CA PHE A 101 -19.14 -0.74 3.11
C PHE A 101 -20.05 -1.97 2.96
N GLN A 102 -20.36 -2.38 1.74
CA GLN A 102 -21.22 -3.55 1.50
C GLN A 102 -20.51 -4.87 1.86
N VAL A 103 -19.25 -5.04 1.48
CA VAL A 103 -18.54 -6.32 1.60
C VAL A 103 -17.93 -6.51 2.99
N ARG A 104 -17.17 -5.52 3.48
CA ARG A 104 -16.41 -5.61 4.73
C ARG A 104 -17.23 -5.15 5.93
N CYS A 105 -18.07 -4.12 5.75
CA CYS A 105 -18.97 -3.67 6.82
C CYS A 105 -20.35 -4.33 6.80
N LYS A 106 -20.68 -5.14 5.77
CA LYS A 106 -22.01 -5.78 5.62
C LYS A 106 -23.17 -4.78 5.70
N GLY A 107 -22.96 -3.57 5.18
CA GLY A 107 -23.93 -2.47 5.26
C GLY A 107 -24.11 -1.86 6.65
N SER A 108 -23.28 -2.22 7.64
CA SER A 108 -23.36 -1.69 9.00
C SER A 108 -22.56 -0.42 9.19
N LYS A 109 -23.25 0.69 9.49
CA LYS A 109 -22.63 1.96 9.87
C LYS A 109 -21.83 1.87 11.17
N GLU A 110 -22.22 0.99 12.09
CA GLU A 110 -21.51 0.78 13.35
C GLU A 110 -20.14 0.14 13.11
N ILE A 111 -20.07 -0.89 12.25
CA ILE A 111 -18.80 -1.51 11.86
C ILE A 111 -17.92 -0.48 11.15
N TYR A 112 -18.48 0.28 10.22
CA TYR A 112 -17.74 1.34 9.53
C TYR A 112 -17.19 2.39 10.51
N PHE A 113 -18.02 2.86 11.46
CA PHE A 113 -17.60 3.85 12.47
C PHE A 113 -16.47 3.32 13.36
N LYS A 114 -16.56 2.06 13.79
CA LYS A 114 -15.53 1.42 14.61
C LYS A 114 -14.17 1.37 13.90
N GLN A 115 -14.16 1.09 12.60
CA GLN A 115 -12.91 0.97 11.82
C GLN A 115 -12.36 2.32 11.39
N TYR A 116 -13.21 3.22 10.87
CA TYR A 116 -12.78 4.46 10.22
C TYR A 116 -13.35 5.72 10.88
N GLY A 117 -14.63 5.70 11.26
CA GLY A 117 -15.32 6.89 11.78
C GLY A 117 -14.69 7.47 13.05
N ARG A 118 -14.12 6.62 13.93
CA ARG A 118 -13.40 7.06 15.14
C ARG A 118 -12.17 7.95 14.86
N TYR A 119 -11.65 7.92 13.63
CA TYR A 119 -10.54 8.75 13.17
C TYR A 119 -10.98 9.89 12.24
N ASN A 120 -12.29 10.17 12.18
CA ASN A 120 -12.87 11.15 11.27
C ASN A 120 -12.61 10.81 9.78
N ILE A 121 -12.47 9.52 9.45
CA ILE A 121 -12.28 9.05 8.07
C ILE A 121 -13.66 8.71 7.49
N HIS A 122 -14.19 9.62 6.68
CA HIS A 122 -15.47 9.45 5.98
C HIS A 122 -15.32 8.94 4.55
N LYS A 123 -14.10 8.93 4.03
CA LYS A 123 -13.72 8.39 2.72
C LYS A 123 -12.37 7.72 2.84
N ILE A 124 -12.32 6.43 2.56
CA ILE A 124 -11.16 5.54 2.67
C ILE A 124 -10.23 5.80 1.48
N TRP A 125 -10.76 5.78 0.27
CA TRP A 125 -9.96 5.87 -0.95
C TRP A 125 -10.06 7.27 -1.57
N ARG A 126 -9.00 8.04 -1.42
CA ARG A 126 -8.97 9.50 -1.63
C ARG A 126 -7.89 9.91 -2.62
N ASP A 127 -8.13 11.05 -3.27
CA ASP A 127 -7.25 11.59 -4.31
C ASP A 127 -6.51 12.85 -3.80
N ASP A 128 -6.89 13.34 -2.62
CA ASP A 128 -6.51 14.62 -2.02
C ASP A 128 -5.65 14.46 -0.76
N ILE A 129 -5.02 13.29 -0.60
CA ILE A 129 -4.14 12.98 0.55
C ILE A 129 -2.73 12.64 0.09
N LEU A 130 -1.78 12.87 0.97
CA LEU A 130 -0.35 12.64 0.74
C LEU A 130 0.14 11.40 1.47
N PRO A 131 1.25 10.79 1.03
CA PRO A 131 1.89 9.68 1.72
C PRO A 131 2.21 10.03 3.17
N CYS A 132 1.85 9.16 4.11
CA CYS A 132 2.42 9.24 5.45
C CYS A 132 3.94 9.13 5.34
N ARG A 133 4.67 10.12 5.87
CA ARG A 133 6.11 10.29 5.66
C ARG A 133 6.90 9.04 6.09
N VAL A 134 6.70 8.61 7.34
CA VAL A 134 7.34 7.42 7.92
C VAL A 134 7.08 6.16 7.09
N TYR A 135 5.83 5.99 6.64
CA TYR A 135 5.45 4.82 5.85
C TYR A 135 6.02 4.87 4.43
N LEU A 136 6.02 6.03 3.78
CA LEU A 136 6.65 6.21 2.46
C LEU A 136 8.13 5.88 2.51
N ARG A 137 8.87 6.43 3.49
CA ARG A 137 10.29 6.13 3.67
C ARG A 137 10.51 4.63 3.81
N HIS A 138 9.74 3.97 4.66
CA HIS A 138 9.81 2.52 4.84
C HIS A 138 9.65 1.77 3.50
N CYS A 139 8.62 2.11 2.71
CA CYS A 139 8.40 1.48 1.40
C CYS A 139 9.55 1.72 0.41
N VAL A 140 10.11 2.93 0.38
CA VAL A 140 11.25 3.28 -0.50
C VAL A 140 12.49 2.48 -0.12
N LEU A 141 12.78 2.33 1.17
CA LEU A 141 13.90 1.52 1.67
C LEU A 141 13.68 0.04 1.39
N ALA A 142 12.48 -0.49 1.61
CA ALA A 142 12.15 -1.88 1.27
C ALA A 142 12.32 -2.17 -0.24
N ALA A 143 11.88 -1.25 -1.10
CA ALA A 143 12.07 -1.36 -2.54
C ALA A 143 13.56 -1.33 -2.91
N LYS A 144 14.35 -0.47 -2.27
CA LYS A 144 15.81 -0.40 -2.44
C LYS A 144 16.49 -1.71 -2.03
N ASN A 145 16.07 -2.31 -0.93
CA ASN A 145 16.58 -3.61 -0.46
C ASN A 145 16.24 -4.76 -1.43
N CYS A 146 15.24 -4.60 -2.29
CA CYS A 146 14.90 -5.55 -3.35
C CYS A 146 15.67 -5.35 -4.67
N GLY A 147 16.60 -4.39 -4.72
CA GLY A 147 17.46 -4.09 -5.86
C GLY A 147 16.95 -2.98 -6.78
N ASP A 148 17.82 -2.51 -7.67
CA ASP A 148 17.60 -1.30 -8.48
C ASP A 148 16.35 -1.36 -9.37
N VAL A 149 16.01 -2.55 -9.87
CA VAL A 149 14.81 -2.75 -10.69
C VAL A 149 13.55 -2.48 -9.87
N ALA A 150 13.49 -2.98 -8.63
CA ALA A 150 12.37 -2.73 -7.72
C ALA A 150 12.35 -1.27 -7.25
N TYR A 151 13.51 -0.72 -6.91
CA TYR A 151 13.66 0.67 -6.48
C TYR A 151 13.17 1.67 -7.53
N ASN A 152 13.68 1.58 -8.76
CA ASN A 152 13.29 2.49 -9.84
C ASN A 152 11.81 2.32 -10.19
N ASN A 153 11.33 1.08 -10.27
CA ASN A 153 9.90 0.84 -10.50
C ASN A 153 9.03 1.39 -9.35
N PHE A 154 9.48 1.34 -8.11
CA PHE A 154 8.74 1.94 -6.99
C PHE A 154 8.67 3.47 -7.14
N LEU A 155 9.77 4.12 -7.47
CA LEU A 155 9.81 5.58 -7.61
C LEU A 155 9.01 6.10 -8.81
N ASP A 156 9.07 5.39 -9.93
CA ASP A 156 8.52 5.84 -11.23
C ASP A 156 7.11 5.33 -11.51
N HIS A 157 6.72 4.18 -10.94
CA HIS A 157 5.41 3.54 -11.17
C HIS A 157 4.59 3.42 -9.88
N THR A 158 4.83 4.34 -8.94
CA THR A 158 3.95 4.58 -7.78
C THR A 158 3.57 6.05 -7.79
N PHE A 159 2.28 6.31 -7.57
CA PHE A 159 1.71 7.65 -7.71
C PHE A 159 1.11 8.16 -6.40
N LEU A 160 0.98 9.48 -6.28
CA LEU A 160 0.16 10.11 -5.25
C LEU A 160 -1.34 9.86 -5.52
N GLY A 161 -2.21 10.27 -4.59
CA GLY A 161 -3.67 10.15 -4.76
C GLY A 161 -4.21 10.78 -6.05
N ASP A 162 -3.51 11.79 -6.58
CA ASP A 162 -3.83 12.45 -7.86
C ASP A 162 -3.60 11.57 -9.10
N ARG A 163 -2.94 10.41 -8.93
CA ARG A 163 -2.60 9.43 -9.99
C ARG A 163 -1.76 10.01 -11.13
N LYS A 164 -1.05 11.11 -10.87
CA LYS A 164 -0.23 11.82 -11.86
C LYS A 164 1.17 12.00 -11.35
N THR A 165 1.32 12.51 -10.13
CA THR A 165 2.62 12.80 -9.54
C THR A 165 3.26 11.49 -9.09
N THR A 166 4.46 11.19 -9.59
CA THR A 166 5.21 9.99 -9.19
C THR A 166 5.86 10.19 -7.82
N ILE A 167 6.24 9.09 -7.15
CA ILE A 167 7.02 9.19 -5.90
C ILE A 167 8.38 9.84 -6.14
N ARG A 168 9.02 9.63 -7.30
CA ARG A 168 10.26 10.33 -7.64
C ARG A 168 10.08 11.84 -7.63
N GLU A 169 9.07 12.34 -8.33
CA GLU A 169 8.76 13.77 -8.42
C GLU A 169 8.37 14.34 -7.05
N TYR A 170 7.58 13.60 -6.27
CA TYR A 170 7.17 14.03 -4.94
C TYR A 170 8.36 14.19 -4.00
N LEU A 171 9.26 13.20 -3.92
CA LEU A 171 10.44 13.25 -3.05
C LEU A 171 11.43 14.35 -3.46
N ALA A 172 11.49 14.69 -4.75
CA ALA A 172 12.31 15.79 -5.26
C ALA A 172 11.72 17.19 -4.97
N THR A 173 10.45 17.27 -4.54
CA THR A 173 9.73 18.53 -4.35
C THR A 173 9.10 18.60 -2.95
N ARG A 174 7.78 18.49 -2.84
CA ARG A 174 7.02 18.67 -1.59
C ARG A 174 7.34 17.62 -0.53
N GLY A 175 7.79 16.44 -0.96
CA GLY A 175 8.22 15.34 -0.12
C GLY A 175 9.70 15.40 0.28
N SER A 176 10.40 16.50 0.03
CA SER A 176 11.79 16.67 0.49
C SER A 176 11.90 16.46 2.01
N GLY A 177 12.97 15.83 2.48
CA GLY A 177 13.20 15.54 3.89
C GLY A 177 12.64 14.21 4.39
N ILE A 178 11.73 13.56 3.63
CA ILE A 178 11.11 12.29 4.06
C ILE A 178 12.16 11.19 4.25
N MET A 179 13.20 11.16 3.42
CA MET A 179 14.20 10.09 3.47
C MET A 179 15.15 10.22 4.67
N GLU A 180 15.27 11.43 5.22
CA GLU A 180 16.09 11.78 6.36
C GLU A 180 15.36 11.59 7.71
N GLU A 181 14.04 11.44 7.68
CA GLU A 181 13.21 11.26 8.88
C GLU A 181 13.23 9.82 9.40
N GLU A 182 13.69 9.63 10.63
CA GLU A 182 13.62 8.33 11.29
C GLU A 182 12.22 8.09 11.91
N PRO A 183 11.69 6.85 11.86
CA PRO A 183 10.49 6.52 12.59
C PRO A 183 10.68 6.72 14.10
N PRO A 184 9.60 7.01 14.85
CA PRO A 184 9.63 7.03 16.30
C PRO A 184 10.21 5.72 16.88
N GLU A 185 10.95 5.79 18.00
CA GLU A 185 11.64 4.64 18.61
C GLU A 185 10.79 3.35 18.69
N PRO A 186 9.54 3.37 19.18
CA PRO A 186 8.72 2.15 19.28
C PRO A 186 8.37 1.52 17.93
N LEU A 187 8.53 2.26 16.84
CA LEU A 187 8.16 1.87 15.48
C LEU A 187 9.36 1.60 14.56
N LYS A 188 10.60 1.80 15.04
CA LYS A 188 11.83 1.54 14.25
C LYS A 188 11.91 0.13 13.70
N ALA A 189 11.61 -0.88 14.50
CA ALA A 189 11.62 -2.27 14.04
C ALA A 189 10.59 -2.55 12.93
N ARG A 190 9.52 -1.72 12.85
CA ARG A 190 8.43 -1.90 11.89
C ARG A 190 8.61 -1.06 10.62
N TYR A 191 9.17 0.15 10.74
CA TYR A 191 9.28 1.12 9.64
C TYR A 191 10.73 1.56 9.35
N GLY A 192 11.73 0.81 9.83
CA GLY A 192 13.15 1.11 9.64
C GLY A 192 13.68 0.82 8.23
N GLY A 193 12.87 0.19 7.37
CA GLY A 193 13.28 -0.23 6.02
C GLY A 193 13.54 -1.72 5.93
#